data_AF-A0A0N1GIU8-F1
#
_entry.id   AF-A0A0N1GIU8-F1
#
_cell.length_a   1.000
_cell.length_b   1.000
_cell.length_c   1.000
_cell.angle_alpha   90.00
_cell.angle_beta   90.00
_cell.angle_gamma   90.00
#
_symmetry.space_group_name_H-M   'P 1'
#
loop_
_entity.id
_entity.type
_entity.pdbx_description
1 polymer ?
#
loop_
_entity_poly.entity_id
_entity_poly.type
_entity_poly.pdbx_seq_one_letter_code
_entity_poly.pdbx_strand_id
1 'polypeptide(L)' 'ECALPLTGKACVNRIITDLGVLDVTDDGLMLIETAPGVTAEEIIAKTDAKLTIAEDPQ' A
#
# COMPACT_ATOMS: atom_id res chain seq x y z
N GLU A 1 14.34 2.10 4.90
CA GLU A 1 15.22 3.24 5.23
C GLU A 1 14.87 4.36 4.28
N CYS A 2 14.50 5.55 4.76
CA CYS A 2 14.02 6.64 3.89
C CYS A 2 15.21 7.49 3.43
N ALA A 3 15.33 7.74 2.12
CA ALA A 3 16.46 8.48 1.54
C ALA A 3 16.34 10.02 1.64
N LEU A 4 15.23 10.54 2.20
CA LEU A 4 14.93 11.96 2.33
C LEU A 4 14.63 12.34 3.79
N PRO A 5 14.84 13.61 4.20
CA PRO A 5 14.50 14.06 5.54
C PRO A 5 13.02 13.79 5.82
N LEU A 6 12.76 12.96 6.83
CA LEU A 6 11.41 12.56 7.24
C LEU A 6 10.65 13.77 7.78
N THR A 7 9.58 14.16 7.09
CA THR A 7 8.62 15.18 7.56
C THR A 7 7.73 14.67 8.71
N GLY A 8 7.63 13.35 8.86
CA GLY A 8 6.95 12.66 9.97
C GLY A 8 7.26 11.17 9.94
N LYS A 9 7.52 10.56 11.10
CA LYS A 9 7.78 9.13 11.23
C LYS A 9 6.46 8.42 11.55
N ALA A 10 6.07 7.45 10.73
CA ALA A 10 4.86 6.63 10.92
C ALA A 10 3.53 7.42 11.02
N CYS A 11 3.42 8.59 10.38
CA CYS A 11 2.21 9.43 10.43
C CYS A 11 1.26 9.23 9.23
N VAL A 12 1.58 8.30 8.32
CA VAL A 12 0.78 8.02 7.13
C VAL A 12 -0.06 6.80 7.42
N ASN A 13 -1.38 6.98 7.54
CA ASN A 13 -2.32 5.87 7.74
C ASN A 13 -2.75 5.22 6.43
N ARG A 14 -2.77 6.00 5.34
CA ARG A 14 -3.27 5.58 4.03
C ARG A 14 -2.48 6.23 2.90
N ILE A 15 -2.15 5.43 1.89
CA ILE A 15 -1.47 5.81 0.67
C ILE A 15 -2.46 5.62 -0.49
N ILE A 16 -2.80 6.71 -1.17
CA ILE A 16 -3.66 6.67 -2.36
C ILE A 16 -2.77 6.93 -3.57
N THR A 17 -2.82 6.02 -4.53
CA THR A 17 -2.02 6.08 -5.76
C THR A 17 -2.93 5.91 -6.98
N ASP A 18 -2.40 6.20 -8.16
CA ASP A 18 -3.09 5.94 -9.43
C ASP A 18 -3.35 4.44 -9.66
N LEU A 19 -2.66 3.56 -8.93
CA LEU A 19 -2.81 2.11 -9.02
C LEU A 19 -3.83 1.55 -8.02
N GLY A 20 -4.09 2.25 -6.92
CA GLY A 20 -4.97 1.75 -5.85
C GLY A 20 -4.73 2.41 -4.50
N VAL A 21 -5.49 1.94 -3.51
CA VAL A 21 -5.48 2.41 -2.12
C VAL A 21 -4.79 1.37 -1.25
N LEU A 22 -3.78 1.83 -0.50
CA LEU A 22 -3.00 1.01 0.43
C LEU A 22 -3.11 1.60 1.83
N ASP A 23 -3.43 0.79 2.84
CA ASP A 23 -3.32 1.20 4.24
C ASP A 23 -1.96 0.81 4.81
N VAL A 24 -1.44 1.67 5.68
CA VAL A 24 -0.22 1.39 6.44
C VAL A 24 -0.66 0.88 7.81
N THR A 25 -0.39 -0.39 8.09
CA THR A 25 -0.64 -1.03 9.37
C THR A 25 0.68 -1.27 10.10
N ASP A 26 0.61 -1.62 11.39
CA ASP A 26 1.80 -1.99 12.17
C ASP A 26 2.54 -3.21 11.58
N ASP A 27 1.82 -4.05 10.83
CA ASP A 27 2.33 -5.27 10.18
C ASP A 27 2.86 -5.04 8.75
N GLY A 28 2.63 -3.85 8.15
CA GLY A 28 3.13 -3.51 6.81
C GLY A 28 2.14 -2.72 5.96
N LEU A 29 2.23 -2.89 4.63
CA LEU A 29 1.30 -2.27 3.68
C LEU A 29 0.18 -3.25 3.34
N MET A 30 -1.06 -2.81 3.48
CA MET A 30 -2.26 -3.59 3.19
C MET A 30 -2.94 -3.02 1.95
N LEU A 31 -3.15 -3.85 0.93
CA LEU A 31 -3.90 -3.44 -0.26
C LEU A 31 -5.40 -3.50 0.05
N ILE A 32 -6.06 -2.33 0.03
CA ILE A 32 -7.48 -2.18 0.35
C ILE A 32 -8.33 -2.17 -0.92
N GLU A 33 -7.88 -1.45 -1.93
CA GLU A 33 -8.63 -1.28 -3.18
C GLU A 33 -7.67 -1.15 -4.36
N THR A 34 -8.02 -1.73 -5.49
CA THR A 34 -7.30 -1.55 -6.76
C THR A 34 -8.02 -0.55 -7.63
N ALA A 35 -7.27 0.26 -8.38
CA ALA A 35 -7.89 1.15 -9.35
C ALA A 35 -8.65 0.35 -10.43
N PRO A 36 -9.68 0.93 -11.08
CA PRO A 36 -10.43 0.25 -12.13
C PRO A 36 -9.51 -0.22 -13.27
N GLY A 37 -9.48 -1.53 -13.51
CA GLY A 37 -8.63 -2.14 -14.54
C GLY A 37 -7.20 -2.44 -14.10
N VAL A 38 -6.84 -2.18 -12.85
CA VAL A 38 -5.57 -2.59 -12.23
C VAL A 38 -5.80 -3.84 -11.39
N THR A 39 -4.93 -4.83 -11.51
CA THR A 39 -4.99 -6.05 -10.70
C THR A 39 -4.06 -5.95 -9.49
N ALA A 40 -4.37 -6.71 -8.43
CA ALA A 40 -3.50 -6.80 -7.26
C ALA A 40 -2.09 -7.29 -7.62
N GLU A 41 -1.98 -8.20 -8.59
CA GLU A 41 -0.70 -8.68 -9.12
C GLU A 41 0.12 -7.56 -9.76
N GLU A 42 -0.52 -6.65 -10.50
CA GLU A 42 0.17 -5.51 -11.12
C GLU A 42 0.71 -4.54 -10.05
N ILE A 43 -0.05 -4.32 -8.97
CA ILE A 43 0.38 -3.50 -7.83
C ILE A 43 1.56 -4.16 -7.11
N ILE A 44 1.51 -5.48 -6.90
CA ILE A 44 2.61 -6.24 -6.29
C ILE A 44 3.87 -6.17 -7.16
N ALA A 45 3.72 -6.30 -8.48
CA ALA A 45 4.86 -6.24 -9.40
C ALA A 45 5.52 -4.85 -9.45
N LYS A 46 4.76 -3.79 -9.18
CA LYS A 46 5.24 -2.39 -9.19
C LYS A 46 5.62 -1.85 -7.81
N THR A 47 5.39 -2.61 -6.74
CA THR A 47 5.65 -2.18 -5.36
C THR A 47 6.72 -3.07 -4.74
N ASP A 48 7.91 -2.52 -4.51
CA ASP A 48 9.04 -3.24 -3.88
C ASP A 48 8.81 -3.57 -2.38
N ALA A 49 7.73 -3.04 -1.79
CA ALA A 49 7.37 -3.30 -0.41
C ALA A 49 6.45 -4.52 -0.28
N LYS A 50 6.61 -5.26 0.82
CA LYS A 50 5.76 -6.42 1.12
C LYS A 50 4.32 -5.96 1.32
N LEU A 51 3.45 -6.39 0.41
CA LEU A 51 2.03 -6.10 0.43
C LEU A 51 1.25 -7.30 0.96
N THR A 52 0.37 -7.04 1.91
CA THR A 52 -0.65 -7.99 2.35
C THR A 52 -1.93 -7.64 1.61
N ILE A 53 -2.41 -8.52 0.75
CA ILE A 53 -3.74 -8.35 0.16
C ILE A 53 -4.75 -8.60 1.28
N ALA A 54 -5.67 -7.66 1.48
CA ALA A 54 -6.85 -7.90 2.31
C ALA A 54 -7.69 -8.98 1.61
N GLU A 55 -7.48 -10.25 1.95
CA GLU A 55 -8.46 -11.29 1.66
C GLU A 55 -9.69 -10.96 2.53
N ASP A 56 -10.65 -10.34 1.86
CA ASP A 56 -11.96 -9.88 2.32
C ASP A 56 -12.44 -10.54 3.63
N PRO A 57 -12.71 -9.77 4.71
CA PRO A 57 -13.46 -10.29 5.83
C PRO A 57 -14.91 -10.44 5.36
N GLN A 58 -15.37 -11.69 5.29
CA GLN A 58 -16.78 -12.05 5.04
C GLN A 58 -17.77 -11.22 5.87
#